data_AF-A0A6G0W1P0-F1
#
_entry.id   AF-A0A6G0W1P0-F1
#
_cell.length_a   1.000
_cell.length_b   1.000
_cell.length_c   1.000
_cell.angle_alpha   90.00
_cell.angle_beta   90.00
_cell.angle_gamma   90.00
#
_symmetry.space_group_name_H-M   'P 1'
#
loop_
_entity.id
_entity.type
_entity.pdbx_description
1 polymer ?
#
loop_
_entity_poly.entity_id
_entity_poly.type
_entity_poly.pdbx_seq_one_letter_code
_entity_poly.pdbx_strand_id
1 'polypeptide(L)'
;VQWHAKARMSAGANFYIVGRDPAGVPHPDTNKSGDSYDPTHGARVLTMAPGLSDLEISPFCVAAYDKTKKSMDFYDSARHNDFNFISGTKMRGLAKYGIEPPAGFMDSSAWEVLASYYKSLNKL
;
A
#
# COMPACT_ATOMS: atom_id res chain seq x y z
N VAL A 1 -4.99 9.34 9.28
CA VAL A 1 -5.39 9.67 7.89
C VAL A 1 -6.23 10.94 7.72
N GLN A 2 -7.10 11.33 8.66
CA GLN A 2 -7.97 12.54 8.52
C GLN A 2 -7.20 13.82 8.14
N TRP A 3 -6.07 14.08 8.82
CA TRP A 3 -5.16 15.18 8.48
C TRP A 3 -4.71 15.16 7.02
N HIS A 4 -4.35 13.99 6.49
CA HIS A 4 -3.91 13.87 5.09
C HIS A 4 -5.01 14.32 4.13
N ALA A 5 -6.26 13.90 4.37
CA ALA A 5 -7.42 14.28 3.56
C ALA A 5 -7.69 15.79 3.65
N LYS A 6 -7.74 16.35 4.88
CA LYS A 6 -7.96 17.79 5.09
C LYS A 6 -6.92 18.65 4.38
N ALA A 7 -5.64 18.26 4.46
CA ALA A 7 -4.56 18.97 3.78
C ALA A 7 -4.73 19.02 2.25
N ARG A 8 -5.22 17.92 1.64
CA ARG A 8 -5.46 17.89 0.18
C ARG A 8 -6.71 18.67 -0.20
N MET A 9 -7.77 18.62 0.61
CA MET A 9 -8.95 19.46 0.40
C MET A 9 -8.58 20.94 0.43
N SER A 10 -7.78 21.36 1.41
CA SER A 10 -7.27 22.75 1.48
C SER A 10 -6.38 23.14 0.30
N ALA A 11 -5.77 22.16 -0.37
CA ALA A 11 -5.00 22.36 -1.60
C ALA A 11 -5.87 22.30 -2.88
N GLY A 12 -7.20 22.22 -2.75
CA GLY A 12 -8.14 22.24 -3.87
C GLY A 12 -8.52 20.86 -4.43
N ALA A 13 -8.18 19.76 -3.74
CA ALA A 13 -8.64 18.44 -4.18
C ALA A 13 -10.15 18.26 -3.94
N ASN A 14 -10.86 17.77 -4.96
CA ASN A 14 -12.28 17.41 -4.87
C ASN A 14 -12.51 15.95 -4.49
N PHE A 15 -11.53 15.08 -4.77
CA PHE A 15 -11.59 13.64 -4.48
C PHE A 15 -10.37 13.21 -3.67
N TYR A 16 -10.55 12.24 -2.78
CA TYR A 16 -9.46 11.66 -2.00
C TYR A 16 -9.54 10.13 -2.00
N ILE A 17 -8.55 9.52 -2.64
CA ILE A 17 -8.39 8.07 -2.69
C ILE A 17 -7.91 7.56 -1.33
N VAL A 18 -8.58 6.54 -0.80
CA VAL A 18 -8.16 5.85 0.42
C VAL A 18 -8.19 4.34 0.21
N GLY A 19 -7.07 3.67 0.46
CA GLY A 19 -6.96 2.22 0.42
C GLY A 19 -7.04 1.57 1.80
N ARG A 20 -6.52 0.34 1.90
CA ARG A 20 -6.36 -0.41 3.15
C ARG A 20 -5.30 0.21 4.05
N ASP A 21 -5.61 0.26 5.35
CA ASP A 21 -4.69 0.62 6.44
C ASP A 21 -3.93 1.95 6.22
N PRO A 22 -4.65 3.05 5.90
CA PRO A 22 -4.00 4.30 5.51
C PRO A 22 -3.31 4.95 6.71
N ALA A 23 -2.00 5.20 6.56
CA ALA A 23 -1.10 5.67 7.63
C ALA A 23 -0.92 4.66 8.79
N GLY A 24 -1.26 3.39 8.57
CA GLY A 24 -0.99 2.32 9.53
C GLY A 24 0.44 1.80 9.48
N VAL A 25 0.84 1.19 10.58
CA VAL A 25 2.12 0.49 10.75
C VAL A 25 1.92 -0.73 11.65
N PRO A 26 2.77 -1.77 11.54
CA PRO A 26 2.77 -2.88 12.48
C PRO A 26 2.96 -2.40 13.92
N HIS A 27 2.37 -3.12 14.88
CA HIS A 27 2.60 -2.83 16.30
C HIS A 27 4.09 -3.04 16.64
N PRO A 28 4.74 -2.14 17.40
CA PRO A 28 6.19 -2.20 17.63
C PRO A 28 6.62 -3.32 18.58
N ASP A 29 5.77 -3.73 19.51
CA ASP A 29 6.01 -4.92 20.36
C ASP A 29 5.87 -6.19 19.52
N THR A 30 6.98 -6.90 19.33
CA THR A 30 7.05 -8.14 18.55
C THR A 30 6.24 -9.28 19.14
N ASN A 31 5.89 -9.22 20.43
CA ASN A 31 5.02 -10.21 21.08
C ASN A 31 3.53 -9.98 20.76
N LYS A 32 3.18 -8.78 20.28
CA LYS A 32 1.83 -8.43 19.80
C LYS A 32 1.85 -8.46 18.28
N SER A 33 1.59 -9.63 17.71
CA SER A 33 1.49 -9.77 16.26
C SER A 33 0.30 -8.98 15.72
N GLY A 34 0.50 -8.11 14.75
CA GLY A 34 -0.58 -7.46 14.02
C GLY A 34 -0.30 -6.02 13.63
N ASP A 35 -1.25 -5.45 12.92
CA ASP A 35 -1.26 -4.03 12.58
C ASP A 35 -1.74 -3.20 13.79
N SER A 36 -1.25 -1.97 13.92
CA SER A 36 -1.64 -1.07 15.03
C SER A 36 -3.10 -0.62 14.95
N TYR A 37 -3.71 -0.73 13.76
CA TYR A 37 -5.08 -0.32 13.49
C TYR A 37 -5.79 -1.41 12.68
N ASP A 38 -7.10 -1.46 12.80
CA ASP A 38 -7.90 -2.26 11.87
C ASP A 38 -7.77 -1.64 10.46
N PRO A 39 -7.50 -2.48 9.44
CA PRO A 39 -7.22 -2.01 8.08
C PRO A 39 -8.38 -1.26 7.40
N THR A 40 -9.60 -1.41 7.89
CA THR A 40 -10.81 -0.77 7.34
C THR A 40 -11.14 0.55 8.03
N HIS A 41 -10.60 0.81 9.22
CA HIS A 41 -10.96 1.98 10.02
C HIS A 41 -10.66 3.28 9.32
N GLY A 42 -9.53 3.39 8.63
CA GLY A 42 -9.14 4.64 7.97
C GLY A 42 -10.17 5.11 6.93
N ALA A 43 -10.64 4.20 6.06
CA ALA A 43 -11.66 4.52 5.07
C ALA A 43 -13.01 4.83 5.74
N ARG A 44 -13.46 3.99 6.68
CA ARG A 44 -14.73 4.18 7.41
C ARG A 44 -14.77 5.49 8.20
N VAL A 45 -13.67 5.87 8.83
CA VAL A 45 -13.57 7.11 9.61
C VAL A 45 -13.58 8.33 8.70
N LEU A 46 -12.90 8.29 7.56
CA LEU A 46 -12.90 9.41 6.62
C LEU A 46 -14.30 9.72 6.06
N THR A 47 -15.09 8.70 5.74
CA THR A 47 -16.44 8.90 5.17
C THR A 47 -17.43 9.53 6.15
N MET A 48 -17.15 9.49 7.46
CA MET A 48 -17.98 10.09 8.51
C MET A 48 -17.29 11.27 9.23
N ALA A 49 -16.10 11.69 8.79
CA ALA A 49 -15.33 12.71 9.48
C ALA A 49 -15.93 14.11 9.24
N PRO A 50 -16.20 14.90 10.30
CA PRO A 50 -16.69 16.27 10.14
C PRO A 50 -15.62 17.17 9.51
N GLY A 51 -16.05 18.17 8.74
CA GLY A 51 -15.16 19.16 8.13
C GLY A 51 -14.43 18.69 6.86
N LEU A 52 -14.87 17.57 6.28
CA LEU A 52 -14.47 17.04 4.96
C LEU A 52 -15.64 16.99 3.96
N SER A 53 -16.73 17.74 4.17
CA SER A 53 -17.93 17.70 3.33
C SER A 53 -17.69 18.05 1.85
N ASP A 54 -16.68 18.88 1.58
CA ASP A 54 -16.36 19.36 0.23
C ASP A 54 -15.36 18.45 -0.50
N LEU A 55 -15.04 17.29 0.10
CA LEU A 55 -14.09 16.30 -0.41
C LEU A 55 -14.78 14.94 -0.53
N GLU A 56 -14.91 14.44 -1.75
CA GLU A 56 -15.45 13.10 -1.99
C GLU A 56 -14.39 12.03 -1.65
N ILE A 57 -14.72 11.15 -0.70
CA ILE A 57 -13.84 10.05 -0.31
C ILE A 57 -14.09 8.85 -1.24
N SER A 58 -13.05 8.40 -1.93
CA SER A 58 -13.09 7.26 -2.85
C SER A 58 -12.34 6.05 -2.22
N PRO A 59 -13.06 5.12 -1.55
CA PRO A 59 -12.45 3.98 -0.90
C PRO A 59 -12.15 2.84 -1.89
N PHE A 60 -10.99 2.22 -1.73
CA PHE A 60 -10.55 1.05 -2.50
C PHE A 60 -10.20 -0.12 -1.58
N CYS A 61 -10.52 -1.32 -2.05
CA CYS A 61 -10.07 -2.56 -1.43
C CYS A 61 -8.56 -2.78 -1.68
N VAL A 62 -7.99 -3.78 -1.01
CA VAL A 62 -6.58 -4.14 -1.21
C VAL A 62 -6.35 -4.57 -2.66
N ALA A 63 -5.32 -4.03 -3.30
CA ALA A 63 -4.81 -4.54 -4.56
C ALA A 63 -3.55 -5.39 -4.32
N ALA A 64 -3.44 -6.52 -5.01
CA ALA A 64 -2.29 -7.43 -4.94
C ALA A 64 -1.99 -7.99 -6.33
N TYR A 65 -0.83 -8.63 -6.50
CA TYR A 65 -0.45 -9.21 -7.79
C TYR A 65 -1.24 -10.49 -8.04
N ASP A 66 -2.18 -10.47 -8.99
CA ASP A 66 -2.91 -11.66 -9.42
C ASP A 66 -2.03 -12.47 -10.38
N LYS A 67 -1.61 -13.66 -9.94
CA LYS A 67 -0.73 -14.56 -10.71
C LYS A 67 -1.39 -15.10 -11.97
N THR A 68 -2.72 -15.21 -12.00
CA THR A 68 -3.47 -15.71 -13.15
C THR A 68 -3.53 -14.66 -14.26
N LYS A 69 -3.69 -13.38 -13.88
CA LYS A 69 -3.73 -12.23 -14.81
C LYS A 69 -2.36 -11.66 -15.13
N LYS A 70 -1.34 -11.98 -14.32
CA LYS A 70 0.02 -11.43 -14.40
C LYS A 70 0.04 -9.90 -14.26
N SER A 71 -0.83 -9.36 -13.41
CA SER A 71 -0.98 -7.92 -13.19
C SER A 71 -1.45 -7.62 -11.78
N MET A 72 -1.40 -6.35 -11.38
CA MET A 72 -2.09 -5.89 -10.18
C MET A 72 -3.60 -5.97 -10.38
N ASP A 73 -4.33 -6.45 -9.37
CA ASP A 73 -5.79 -6.53 -9.37
C ASP A 73 -6.34 -6.42 -7.93
N PHE A 74 -7.63 -6.16 -7.78
CA PHE A 74 -8.28 -6.15 -6.47
C PHE A 74 -8.30 -7.56 -5.88
N TYR A 75 -7.90 -7.67 -4.63
CA TYR A 75 -7.84 -8.92 -3.88
C TYR A 75 -9.24 -9.52 -3.70
N ASP A 76 -9.35 -10.81 -4.00
CA ASP A 76 -10.53 -11.63 -3.79
C ASP A 76 -10.19 -12.77 -2.83
N SER A 77 -10.87 -12.82 -1.68
CA SER A 77 -10.63 -13.83 -0.65
C SER A 77 -11.01 -15.24 -1.11
N ALA A 78 -11.95 -15.39 -2.04
CA ALA A 78 -12.31 -16.70 -2.61
C ALA A 78 -11.16 -17.29 -3.45
N ARG A 79 -10.29 -16.42 -3.97
CA ARG A 79 -9.11 -16.78 -4.78
C ARG A 79 -7.80 -16.42 -4.10
N HIS A 80 -7.73 -16.49 -2.77
CA HIS A 80 -6.55 -16.06 -2.00
C HIS A 80 -5.22 -16.58 -2.56
N ASN A 81 -5.18 -17.87 -2.93
CA ASN A 81 -3.98 -18.52 -3.45
C ASN A 81 -3.51 -17.99 -4.82
N ASP A 82 -4.35 -17.24 -5.55
CA ASP A 82 -3.98 -16.62 -6.82
C ASP A 82 -3.24 -15.31 -6.64
N PHE A 83 -3.32 -14.70 -5.46
CA PHE A 83 -2.70 -13.40 -5.18
C PHE A 83 -1.34 -13.54 -4.49
N ASN A 84 -0.40 -12.69 -4.88
CA ASN A 84 0.92 -12.58 -4.26
C ASN A 84 1.08 -11.19 -3.64
N PHE A 85 1.22 -11.15 -2.32
CA PHE A 85 1.48 -9.93 -1.58
C PHE A 85 2.99 -9.68 -1.52
N ILE A 86 3.44 -8.57 -2.11
CA ILE A 86 4.86 -8.18 -2.13
C ILE A 86 5.06 -6.97 -1.22
N SER A 87 5.47 -7.24 0.02
CA SER A 87 5.76 -6.20 1.02
C SER A 87 7.08 -5.48 0.74
N GLY A 88 7.29 -4.33 1.38
CA GLY A 88 8.57 -3.62 1.35
C GLY A 88 9.76 -4.47 1.78
N THR A 89 9.57 -5.33 2.79
CA THR A 89 10.60 -6.30 3.22
C THR A 89 10.92 -7.31 2.12
N LYS A 90 9.90 -7.82 1.41
CA LYS A 90 10.11 -8.74 0.27
C LYS A 90 10.82 -8.03 -0.88
N MET A 91 10.44 -6.79 -1.22
CA MET A 91 11.12 -5.98 -2.23
C MET A 91 12.61 -5.77 -1.90
N ARG A 92 12.93 -5.41 -0.65
CA ARG A 92 14.32 -5.30 -0.20
C ARG A 92 15.09 -6.61 -0.36
N GLY A 93 14.46 -7.74 -0.03
CA GLY A 93 15.02 -9.08 -0.24
C GLY A 93 15.32 -9.35 -1.71
N LEU A 94 14.33 -9.18 -2.59
CA LEU A 94 14.47 -9.35 -4.04
C LEU A 94 15.63 -8.52 -4.59
N ALA A 95 15.67 -7.23 -4.26
CA ALA A 95 16.74 -6.31 -4.68
C ALA A 95 18.13 -6.75 -4.19
N LYS A 96 18.24 -7.21 -2.94
CA LYS A 96 19.50 -7.72 -2.35
C LYS A 96 20.04 -8.93 -3.13
N TYR A 97 19.16 -9.82 -3.59
CA TYR A 97 19.55 -11.00 -4.37
C TYR A 97 19.59 -10.76 -5.88
N GLY A 98 19.34 -9.53 -6.35
CA GLY A 98 19.30 -9.21 -7.78
C GLY A 98 18.13 -9.86 -8.52
N ILE A 99 17.06 -10.22 -7.80
CA ILE A 99 15.86 -10.83 -8.35
C ILE A 99 14.85 -9.72 -8.66
N GLU A 100 14.22 -9.77 -9.83
CA GLU A 100 13.14 -8.85 -10.19
C GLU A 100 11.81 -9.29 -9.58
N PRO A 101 10.90 -8.34 -9.24
CA PRO A 101 9.53 -8.69 -8.94
C PRO A 101 8.83 -9.27 -10.19
N PRO A 102 7.68 -9.95 -10.02
CA PRO A 102 6.91 -10.44 -11.16
C PRO A 102 6.58 -9.33 -12.17
N ALA A 103 6.67 -9.64 -13.46
CA ALA A 103 6.31 -8.71 -14.53
C ALA A 103 4.88 -8.19 -14.32
N GLY A 104 4.69 -6.87 -14.41
CA GLY A 104 3.40 -6.22 -14.16
C GLY A 104 3.15 -5.80 -12.69
N PHE A 105 4.07 -6.09 -11.76
CA PHE A 105 4.01 -5.58 -10.39
C PHE A 105 4.44 -4.10 -10.29
N MET A 106 5.52 -3.75 -10.97
CA MET A 106 6.10 -2.41 -11.00
C MET A 106 6.75 -2.17 -12.36
N ASP A 107 6.76 -0.91 -12.80
CA ASP A 107 7.51 -0.53 -13.99
C ASP A 107 9.01 -0.82 -13.82
N SER A 108 9.67 -1.32 -14.87
CA SER A 108 11.07 -1.75 -14.81
C SER A 108 12.02 -0.62 -14.46
N SER A 109 11.77 0.60 -14.96
CA SER A 109 12.61 1.76 -14.65
C SER A 109 12.47 2.19 -13.19
N ALA A 110 11.26 2.12 -12.63
CA ALA A 110 11.02 2.38 -11.22
C ALA A 110 11.67 1.30 -10.32
N TRP A 111 11.62 0.03 -10.74
CA TRP A 111 12.31 -1.05 -10.03
C TRP A 111 13.82 -0.85 -10.01
N GLU A 112 14.43 -0.40 -11.10
CA GLU A 112 15.87 -0.13 -11.16
C GLU A 112 16.31 0.91 -10.13
N VAL A 113 15.52 1.97 -9.93
CA VAL A 113 15.75 2.99 -8.89
C VAL A 113 15.74 2.35 -7.50
N LEU A 114 14.72 1.54 -7.18
CA LEU A 114 14.62 0.85 -5.89
C LEU A 114 15.74 -0.17 -5.66
N ALA A 115 16.05 -0.96 -6.68
CA ALA A 115 17.10 -1.95 -6.61
C ALA A 115 18.46 -1.29 -6.38
N SER A 116 18.74 -0.17 -7.06
CA SER A 116 19.95 0.63 -6.88
C SER A 116 20.05 1.21 -5.46
N TYR A 117 18.94 1.74 -4.93
CA TYR A 117 18.86 2.20 -3.55
C TYR A 117 19.17 1.06 -2.54
N TYR A 118 18.52 -0.09 -2.65
CA TYR A 118 18.77 -1.18 -1.70
C TYR A 118 20.18 -1.78 -1.83
N LYS A 119 20.75 -1.80 -3.04
CA LYS A 119 22.15 -2.19 -3.25
C LYS A 119 23.13 -1.22 -2.60
N SER A 120 22.85 0.08 -2.57
CA SER A 120 23.73 1.07 -1.92
C SER A 120 23.72 0.96 -0.40
N LEU A 121 22.58 0.58 0.21
CA LEU A 121 22.49 0.36 1.66
C LEU A 121 23.31 -0.83 2.17
N ASN A 122 23.62 -1.81 1.30
CA ASN A 122 24.42 -2.98 1.65
C ASN A 122 25.93 -2.76 1.41
N LYS A 123 26.36 -1.53 1.05
CA LYS A 123 27.77 -1.16 0.88
C LYS A 123 28.41 -0.57 2.15
N LEU A 124 27.72 -0.64 3.28
CA LEU A 124 28.24 -0.40 4.63
C LEU A 124 28.48 -1.73 5.34
#